data_AF-A0A1G4KKD6-F1
#
_entry.id   AF-A0A1G4KKD6-F1
#
_cell.length_a   1.000
_cell.length_b   1.000
_cell.length_c   1.000
_cell.angle_alpha   90.00
_cell.angle_beta   90.00
_cell.angle_gamma   90.00
#
_symmetry.space_group_name_H-M   'P 1'
#
loop_
_entity.id
_entity.type
_entity.pdbx_description
1 polymer ?
#
loop_
_entity_poly.entity_id
_entity_poly.type
_entity_poly.pdbx_seq_one_letter_code
_entity_poly.pdbx_strand_id
1 'polypeptide(L)'
;MSFTALLKLGRGLRTSLSVLPSLKLTWETSLSPQASSTRIFQKLLDKGNEQQIDDLLTDNGILLAVPKKKVSHQKKRQKLYGPGRKQLQMIHHLNRCPSCGHFKRANTLCMHCVGEIRHIWKAHTVKETSQPIQELELSELDKRVLYPGKKETEYTKN
;
A
#
# COMPACT_ATOMS: atom_id res chain seq x y z
N MET A 1 11.08 -60.45 -31.42
CA MET A 1 11.82 -59.53 -32.31
C MET A 1 11.98 -58.23 -31.55
N SER A 2 12.84 -58.17 -30.54
CA SER A 2 14.31 -58.07 -30.63
C SER A 2 14.71 -56.84 -31.43
N PHE A 3 15.07 -55.74 -30.75
CA PHE A 3 16.35 -55.06 -30.93
C PHE A 3 16.59 -54.10 -29.75
N THR A 4 17.44 -54.56 -28.85
CA THR A 4 18.19 -53.77 -27.87
C THR A 4 19.33 -53.03 -28.58
N ALA A 5 19.59 -51.77 -28.21
CA ALA A 5 20.93 -51.19 -28.33
C ALA A 5 21.18 -50.23 -27.17
N LEU A 6 21.90 -50.79 -26.19
CA LEU A 6 22.48 -50.15 -25.02
C LEU A 6 23.83 -49.57 -25.44
N LEU A 7 24.06 -48.26 -25.29
CA LEU A 7 25.41 -47.70 -25.36
C LEU A 7 25.70 -46.90 -24.09
N LYS A 8 26.52 -47.53 -23.25
CA LYS A 8 27.05 -47.08 -21.98
C LYS A 8 28.47 -46.57 -22.25
N LEU A 9 28.70 -45.28 -22.05
CA LEU A 9 30.01 -44.64 -21.86
C LEU A 9 29.73 -43.51 -20.85
N GLY A 10 30.17 -43.50 -19.59
CA GLY A 10 31.36 -44.10 -19.00
C GLY A 10 32.47 -43.06 -18.95
N ARG A 11 32.75 -42.54 -17.75
CA ARG A 11 33.85 -41.63 -17.34
C ARG A 11 33.56 -40.14 -17.59
N GLY A 12 33.74 -39.22 -16.65
CA GLY A 12 34.25 -39.29 -15.29
C GLY A 12 34.20 -37.87 -14.72
N LEU A 13 33.91 -37.77 -13.43
CA LEU A 13 33.97 -36.53 -12.67
C LEU A 13 35.31 -35.83 -12.90
N ARG A 14 35.26 -34.59 -13.40
CA ARG A 14 36.33 -33.60 -13.22
C ARG A 14 35.68 -32.32 -12.75
N THR A 15 35.49 -32.23 -11.44
CA THR A 15 35.31 -30.97 -10.73
C THR A 15 36.58 -30.15 -10.89
N SER A 16 36.62 -29.25 -11.89
CA SER A 16 37.63 -28.20 -11.93
C SER A 16 37.24 -27.12 -10.91
N LEU A 17 37.66 -27.31 -9.66
CA LEU A 17 37.73 -26.22 -8.69
C LEU A 17 38.80 -25.25 -9.18
N SER A 18 38.40 -24.23 -9.92
CA SER A 18 39.23 -23.06 -10.16
C SER A 18 39.40 -22.34 -8.83
N VAL A 19 40.57 -22.52 -8.21
CA VAL A 19 41.03 -21.76 -7.06
C VAL A 19 41.15 -20.30 -7.51
N LEU A 20 40.12 -19.50 -7.25
CA LEU A 20 40.23 -18.05 -7.33
C LEU A 20 41.06 -17.58 -6.13
N PRO A 21 42.10 -16.75 -6.32
CA PRO A 21 42.79 -16.15 -5.20
C PRO A 21 41.82 -15.21 -4.48
N SER A 22 41.49 -15.56 -3.24
CA SER A 22 40.76 -14.70 -2.33
C SER A 22 41.63 -13.49 -2.02
N LEU A 23 41.50 -12.43 -2.82
CA LEU A 23 41.92 -11.09 -2.44
C LEU A 23 41.02 -10.68 -1.27
N LYS A 24 41.47 -11.00 -0.06
CA LYS A 24 40.91 -10.43 1.16
C LYS A 24 41.29 -8.95 1.17
N LEU A 25 40.50 -8.13 0.49
CA LEU A 25 40.41 -6.72 0.85
C LEU A 25 39.80 -6.68 2.25
N THR A 26 40.67 -6.60 3.26
CA THR A 26 40.31 -6.11 4.58
C THR A 26 39.99 -4.64 4.42
N TRP A 27 38.75 -4.36 4.02
CA TRP A 27 38.14 -3.06 4.25
C TRP A 27 37.95 -2.96 5.76
N GLU A 28 39.00 -2.50 6.45
CA GLU A 28 38.86 -1.98 7.81
C GLU A 28 37.96 -0.75 7.71
N THR A 29 36.65 -0.97 7.75
CA THR A 29 35.70 0.06 8.14
C THR A 29 35.90 0.34 9.61
N SER A 30 36.90 1.17 9.92
CA SER A 30 36.84 2.00 11.11
C SER A 30 35.74 3.05 10.89
N LEU A 31 34.48 2.63 10.93
CA LEU A 31 33.40 3.54 11.29
C LEU A 31 33.57 3.83 12.79
N SER A 32 34.54 4.68 13.11
CA SER A 32 34.38 5.57 14.23
C SER A 32 33.22 6.49 13.84
N PRO A 33 32.09 6.52 14.57
CA PRO A 33 31.19 7.65 14.46
C PRO A 33 31.95 8.82 15.07
N GLN A 34 32.81 9.49 14.28
CA GLN A 34 33.20 10.83 14.63
C GLN A 34 31.93 11.66 14.51
N ALA A 35 31.26 11.78 15.66
CA ALA A 35 30.29 12.81 15.97
C ALA A 35 30.94 14.18 15.73
N SER A 36 31.03 14.58 14.46
CA SER A 36 31.67 15.81 14.03
C SER A 36 30.65 16.90 13.68
N SER A 37 29.34 16.64 13.84
CA SER A 37 28.33 17.70 13.69
C SER A 37 27.70 18.15 15.01
N THR A 38 27.90 17.46 16.14
CA THR A 38 27.26 17.82 17.41
C THR A 38 28.03 18.86 18.21
N ARG A 39 29.35 19.01 17.99
CA ARG A 39 30.17 19.97 18.76
C ARG A 39 29.84 21.43 18.46
N ILE A 40 29.37 21.74 17.25
CA ILE A 40 28.95 23.10 16.87
C ILE A 40 27.63 23.44 17.57
N PHE A 41 26.68 22.50 17.58
CA PHE A 41 25.39 22.67 18.25
C PHE A 41 25.50 22.74 19.78
N GLN A 42 26.36 21.91 20.39
CA GLN A 42 26.58 21.94 21.84
C GLN A 42 27.21 23.26 22.31
N LYS A 43 28.17 23.82 21.55
CA LYS A 43 28.77 25.13 21.88
C LYS A 43 27.81 26.32 21.77
N LEU A 44 26.69 26.17 21.06
CA LEU A 44 25.66 27.20 20.91
C LEU A 44 24.60 27.16 22.01
N LEU A 45 24.40 26.01 22.67
CA LEU A 45 23.46 25.85 23.78
C LEU A 45 24.05 26.28 25.14
N ASP A 46 25.37 26.23 25.31
CA ASP A 46 26.05 26.57 26.57
C ASP A 46 26.23 28.09 26.79
N LYS A 47 25.97 28.93 25.79
CA LYS A 47 25.98 30.39 25.92
C LYS A 47 24.55 30.91 26.00
N GLY A 48 24.01 30.91 27.22
CA GLY A 48 22.71 31.48 27.53
C GLY A 48 22.64 32.98 27.23
N ASN A 49 21.95 33.31 26.15
CA ASN A 49 21.12 34.49 26.01
C ASN A 49 19.99 34.08 25.07
N GLU A 50 18.82 33.74 25.61
CA GLU A 50 17.64 33.30 24.83
C GLU A 50 17.30 34.31 23.72
N GLN A 51 17.49 35.61 23.99
CA GLN A 51 17.28 36.70 23.05
C GLN A 51 18.23 36.68 21.82
N GLN A 52 19.47 36.20 21.98
CA GLN A 52 20.43 36.14 20.86
C GLN A 52 20.20 34.93 19.94
N ILE A 53 19.54 33.89 20.45
CA ILE A 53 19.18 32.72 19.65
C ILE A 53 18.03 33.10 18.70
N ASP A 54 17.06 33.88 19.16
CA ASP A 54 15.94 34.38 18.37
C ASP A 54 16.38 35.34 17.25
N ASP A 55 17.33 36.25 17.52
CA ASP A 55 17.89 37.14 16.49
C ASP A 55 18.68 36.36 15.42
N LEU A 56 19.45 35.34 15.82
CA LEU A 56 20.13 34.44 14.87
C LEU A 56 19.14 33.60 14.04
N LEU A 57 18.03 33.18 14.65
CA LEU A 57 16.94 32.45 14.00
C LEU A 57 16.20 33.29 12.96
N THR A 58 15.94 34.54 13.32
CA THR A 58 15.09 35.47 12.57
C THR A 58 15.86 36.10 11.41
N ASP A 59 17.12 36.50 11.62
CA ASP A 59 17.88 37.28 10.63
C ASP A 59 18.76 36.45 9.68
N ASN A 60 19.15 35.21 10.04
CA ASN A 60 20.09 34.43 9.23
C ASN A 60 19.46 33.34 8.36
N GLY A 61 18.14 33.15 8.42
CA GLY A 61 17.41 32.19 7.58
C GLY A 61 17.84 30.72 7.75
N ILE A 62 18.69 30.42 8.73
CA ILE A 62 19.30 29.10 8.99
C ILE A 62 18.21 28.06 9.35
N LEU A 63 17.07 28.50 9.90
CA LEU A 63 15.95 27.63 10.28
C LEU A 63 14.82 27.51 9.26
N LEU A 64 14.84 28.23 8.15
CA LEU A 64 13.92 27.95 7.06
C LEU A 64 14.52 26.82 6.23
N ALA A 65 14.25 25.57 6.65
CA ALA A 65 14.60 24.36 5.91
C ALA A 65 13.80 24.29 4.59
N VAL A 66 14.12 25.19 3.67
CA VAL A 66 13.48 25.36 2.37
C VAL A 66 14.41 24.78 1.30
N PRO A 67 13.89 24.02 0.33
CA PRO A 67 14.68 23.55 -0.80
C PRO A 67 15.35 24.73 -1.52
N LYS A 68 16.69 24.75 -1.54
CA LYS A 68 17.46 25.86 -2.12
C LYS A 68 17.15 26.10 -3.61
N LYS A 69 16.79 25.05 -4.36
CA LYS A 69 16.52 25.10 -5.80
C LYS A 69 15.28 24.27 -6.16
N LYS A 70 14.59 24.67 -7.23
CA LYS A 70 13.53 23.87 -7.86
C LYS A 70 14.09 22.51 -8.28
N VAL A 71 13.44 21.44 -7.84
CA VAL A 71 13.80 20.07 -8.25
C VAL A 71 13.55 19.90 -9.76
N SER A 72 14.55 19.41 -10.51
CA SER A 72 14.39 19.17 -11.94
C SER A 72 13.38 18.05 -12.20
N HIS A 73 12.79 18.05 -13.40
CA HIS A 73 11.83 17.01 -13.81
C HIS A 73 12.43 15.60 -13.67
N GLN A 74 13.67 15.40 -14.10
CA GLN A 74 14.40 14.14 -13.98
C GLN A 74 14.55 13.69 -12.52
N LYS A 75 15.00 14.58 -11.63
CA LYS A 75 15.19 14.25 -10.20
C LYS A 75 13.87 13.90 -9.52
N LYS A 76 12.77 14.58 -9.86
CA LYS A 76 11.42 14.24 -9.37
C LYS A 76 11.00 12.85 -9.83
N ARG A 77 11.17 12.52 -11.12
CA ARG A 77 10.80 11.21 -11.68
C ARG A 77 11.66 10.08 -11.15
N GLN A 78 12.97 10.26 -11.04
CA GLN A 78 13.87 9.25 -10.47
C GLN A 78 13.51 8.96 -9.01
N LYS A 79 13.20 9.99 -8.22
CA LYS A 79 12.77 9.81 -6.82
C LYS A 79 11.42 9.12 -6.70
N LEU A 80 10.47 9.35 -7.61
CA LEU A 80 9.12 8.79 -7.55
C LEU A 80 9.04 7.38 -8.16
N TYR A 81 9.54 7.21 -9.38
CA TYR A 81 9.37 5.99 -10.18
C TYR A 81 10.60 5.07 -10.17
N GLY A 82 11.79 5.59 -9.84
CA GLY A 82 13.02 4.81 -9.81
C GLY A 82 13.03 3.66 -8.80
N PRO A 83 12.73 3.90 -7.50
CA PRO A 83 12.78 2.83 -6.51
C PRO A 83 11.59 1.88 -6.64
N GLY A 84 11.85 0.57 -6.74
CA GLY A 84 10.83 -0.47 -6.84
C GLY A 84 9.79 -0.45 -5.71
N ARG A 85 10.16 -0.01 -4.51
CA ARG A 85 9.23 0.18 -3.37
C ARG A 85 8.04 1.10 -3.68
N LYS A 86 8.23 2.10 -4.55
CA LYS A 86 7.17 3.06 -4.91
C LYS A 86 6.33 2.60 -6.10
N GLN A 87 6.72 1.50 -6.74
CA GLN A 87 6.01 0.93 -7.87
C GLN A 87 4.94 -0.04 -7.38
N LEU A 88 3.83 -0.12 -8.12
CA LEU A 88 2.81 -1.12 -7.88
C LEU A 88 3.38 -2.50 -8.25
N GLN A 89 3.31 -3.42 -7.29
CA GLN A 89 3.71 -4.80 -7.51
C GLN A 89 2.57 -5.59 -8.15
N MET A 90 2.90 -6.52 -9.04
CA MET A 90 1.89 -7.41 -9.61
C MET A 90 1.37 -8.38 -8.55
N ILE A 91 0.07 -8.62 -8.57
CA ILE A 91 -0.58 -9.53 -7.63
C ILE A 91 -0.53 -10.94 -8.21
N HIS A 92 0.55 -11.68 -7.92
CA HIS A 92 0.75 -13.03 -8.46
C HIS A 92 -0.07 -14.12 -7.74
N HIS A 93 -0.55 -13.84 -6.54
CA HIS A 93 -1.25 -14.81 -5.69
C HIS A 93 -2.77 -14.85 -5.97
N LEU A 94 -3.17 -14.83 -7.24
CA LEU A 94 -4.56 -15.03 -7.66
C LEU A 94 -4.79 -16.51 -8.02
N ASN A 95 -5.85 -17.11 -7.49
CA ASN A 95 -6.27 -18.47 -7.80
C ASN A 95 -7.74 -18.51 -8.21
N ARG A 96 -8.21 -19.65 -8.73
CA ARG A 96 -9.63 -19.85 -9.06
C ARG A 96 -10.43 -20.24 -7.82
N CYS A 97 -11.67 -19.78 -7.75
CA CYS A 97 -12.60 -20.16 -6.69
C CYS A 97 -13.07 -21.61 -6.87
N PRO A 98 -13.10 -22.43 -5.80
CA PRO A 98 -13.59 -23.80 -5.88
C PRO A 98 -15.10 -23.90 -6.14
N SER A 99 -15.88 -22.86 -5.81
CA SER A 99 -17.34 -22.87 -5.95
C SER A 99 -17.82 -22.34 -7.31
N CYS A 100 -17.38 -21.13 -7.70
CA CYS A 100 -17.89 -20.44 -8.90
C CYS A 100 -16.86 -20.31 -10.04
N GLY A 101 -15.62 -20.77 -9.86
CA GLY A 101 -14.56 -20.69 -10.88
C GLY A 101 -13.96 -19.31 -11.15
N HIS A 102 -14.50 -18.23 -10.58
CA HIS A 102 -13.96 -16.87 -10.73
C HIS A 102 -12.59 -16.71 -10.08
N PHE A 103 -11.81 -15.71 -10.53
CA PHE A 103 -10.55 -15.34 -9.89
C PHE A 103 -10.80 -14.75 -8.49
N LYS A 104 -10.01 -15.20 -7.52
CA LYS A 104 -9.98 -14.73 -6.14
C LYS A 104 -8.53 -14.60 -5.68
N ARG A 105 -8.30 -13.88 -4.58
CA ARG A 105 -6.99 -13.88 -3.92
C ARG A 105 -6.77 -15.21 -3.20
N ALA A 106 -5.52 -15.66 -3.18
CA ALA A 106 -5.10 -16.78 -2.36
C ALA A 106 -5.43 -16.52 -0.88
N ASN A 107 -5.74 -17.59 -0.15
CA ASN A 107 -6.06 -17.58 1.30
C ASN A 107 -7.23 -16.66 1.70
N THR A 108 -8.01 -16.15 0.75
CA THR A 108 -9.15 -15.27 0.99
C THR A 108 -10.43 -15.96 0.49
N LEU A 109 -11.60 -15.66 1.06
CA LEU A 109 -12.87 -16.14 0.49
C LEU A 109 -13.20 -15.41 -0.82
N CYS A 110 -14.01 -16.02 -1.69
CA CYS A 110 -14.46 -15.35 -2.90
C CYS A 110 -15.55 -14.33 -2.54
N MET A 111 -15.37 -13.07 -2.97
CA MET A 111 -16.32 -12.01 -2.66
C MET A 111 -17.67 -12.19 -3.36
N HIS A 112 -17.69 -12.87 -4.51
CA HIS A 112 -18.93 -13.22 -5.21
C HIS A 112 -19.78 -14.20 -4.38
N CYS A 113 -19.21 -15.37 -4.05
CA CYS A 113 -19.93 -16.41 -3.30
C CYS A 113 -20.36 -15.92 -1.91
N VAL A 114 -19.51 -15.17 -1.20
CA VAL A 114 -19.90 -14.59 0.10
C VAL A 114 -21.00 -13.54 -0.06
N GLY A 115 -21.00 -12.79 -1.17
CA GLY A 115 -22.08 -11.87 -1.52
C GLY A 115 -23.41 -12.58 -1.75
N GLU A 116 -23.41 -13.69 -2.49
CA GLU A 116 -24.59 -14.53 -2.73
C GLU A 116 -25.13 -15.13 -1.42
N ILE A 117 -24.24 -15.70 -0.59
CA ILE A 117 -24.61 -16.23 0.74
C ILE A 117 -25.24 -15.13 1.60
N ARG A 118 -24.64 -13.94 1.61
CA ARG A 118 -25.20 -12.79 2.33
C ARG A 118 -26.58 -12.40 1.79
N HIS A 119 -26.79 -12.46 0.48
CA HIS A 119 -28.09 -12.17 -0.12
C HIS A 119 -29.15 -13.19 0.31
N ILE A 120 -28.79 -14.48 0.29
CA ILE A 120 -29.64 -15.57 0.78
C ILE A 120 -29.98 -15.36 2.27
N TRP A 121 -28.99 -15.07 3.11
CA TRP A 121 -29.23 -14.81 4.53
C TRP A 121 -30.12 -13.60 4.76
N LYS A 122 -29.98 -12.54 3.96
CA LYS A 122 -30.88 -11.40 4.01
C LYS A 122 -32.30 -11.82 3.69
N ALA A 123 -32.52 -12.61 2.63
CA ALA A 123 -33.85 -13.09 2.26
C ALA A 123 -34.51 -13.97 3.34
N HIS A 124 -33.73 -14.80 4.05
CA HIS A 124 -34.25 -15.64 5.13
C HIS A 124 -34.39 -14.93 6.49
N THR A 125 -33.58 -13.91 6.75
CA THR A 125 -33.52 -13.20 8.05
C THR A 125 -34.17 -11.82 7.94
N VAL A 126 -35.02 -11.58 6.93
CA VAL A 126 -35.73 -10.30 6.81
C VAL A 126 -36.56 -10.10 8.07
N LYS A 127 -36.33 -8.98 8.76
CA LYS A 127 -37.25 -8.52 9.78
C LYS A 127 -38.43 -7.88 9.07
N GLU A 128 -39.61 -8.48 9.22
CA GLU A 128 -40.86 -7.89 8.72
C GLU A 128 -40.99 -6.45 9.24
N THR A 129 -41.02 -5.51 8.30
CA THR A 129 -41.23 -4.10 8.61
C THR A 129 -42.72 -3.87 8.59
N SER A 130 -43.34 -3.94 9.76
CA SER A 130 -44.77 -3.70 9.90
C SER A 130 -45.10 -2.26 9.53
N GLN A 131 -45.86 -2.06 8.46
CA GLN A 131 -46.53 -0.78 8.26
C GLN A 131 -47.73 -0.70 9.21
N PRO A 132 -48.02 0.47 9.79
CA PRO A 132 -49.22 0.65 10.58
C PRO A 132 -50.45 0.34 9.71
N ILE A 133 -51.39 -0.43 10.28
CA ILE A 133 -52.59 -0.94 9.59
C ILE A 133 -53.38 0.20 8.94
N GLN A 134 -53.48 1.33 9.65
CA GLN A 134 -54.15 2.54 9.20
C GLN A 134 -53.64 3.04 7.84
N GLU A 135 -52.32 2.99 7.60
CA GLU A 135 -51.72 3.45 6.35
C GLU A 135 -51.97 2.47 5.19
N LEU A 136 -52.11 1.18 5.52
CA LEU A 136 -52.40 0.15 4.52
C LEU A 136 -53.83 0.30 3.98
N GLU A 137 -54.78 0.62 4.87
CA GLU A 137 -56.22 0.73 4.58
C GLU A 137 -56.63 2.03 3.88
N LEU A 138 -55.80 3.08 3.92
CA LEU A 138 -56.12 4.38 3.31
C LEU A 138 -56.34 4.29 1.78
N SER A 139 -57.38 4.98 1.31
CA SER A 139 -57.68 5.18 -0.11
C SER A 139 -56.54 5.92 -0.82
N GLU A 140 -56.33 5.65 -2.11
CA GLU A 140 -55.31 6.34 -2.91
C GLU A 140 -55.55 7.87 -2.97
N LEU A 141 -56.81 8.31 -2.98
CA LEU A 141 -57.17 9.73 -2.92
C LEU A 141 -56.68 10.32 -1.59
N ASP A 142 -57.03 9.67 -0.48
CA ASP A 142 -56.67 10.13 0.85
C ASP A 142 -55.15 10.15 1.06
N LYS A 143 -54.42 9.14 0.54
CA LYS A 143 -52.94 9.13 0.55
C LYS A 143 -52.36 10.34 -0.18
N ARG A 144 -52.93 10.74 -1.32
CA ARG A 144 -52.50 11.92 -2.08
C ARG A 144 -52.80 13.22 -1.34
N VAL A 145 -53.93 13.28 -0.63
CA VAL A 145 -54.34 14.45 0.17
C VAL A 145 -53.48 14.59 1.43
N LEU A 146 -53.23 13.49 2.15
CA LEU A 146 -52.45 13.48 3.39
C LEU A 146 -50.95 13.63 3.14
N TYR A 147 -50.41 12.99 2.11
CA TYR A 147 -48.98 12.97 1.80
C TYR A 147 -48.69 13.52 0.39
N PRO A 148 -48.84 14.83 0.16
CA PRO A 148 -48.46 15.43 -1.11
C PRO A 148 -46.94 15.35 -1.31
N GLY A 149 -46.51 15.08 -2.56
CA GLY A 149 -45.10 15.06 -2.92
C GLY A 149 -44.44 16.44 -2.76
N LYS A 150 -43.18 16.46 -2.32
CA LYS A 150 -42.38 17.69 -2.19
C LYS A 150 -41.32 17.78 -3.30
N LYS A 151 -40.95 19.00 -3.67
CA LYS A 151 -39.83 19.23 -4.61
C LYS A 151 -38.51 19.04 -3.85
N GLU A 152 -37.82 17.95 -4.15
CA GLU A 152 -36.50 17.66 -3.59
C GLU A 152 -35.46 18.70 -4.01
N THR A 153 -34.56 19.05 -3.10
CA THR A 153 -33.44 19.96 -3.34
C THR A 153 -32.38 19.28 -4.22
N GLU A 154 -31.47 20.05 -4.81
CA GLU A 154 -30.41 19.46 -5.64
C GLU A 154 -29.47 18.57 -4.82
N TYR A 155 -29.24 18.92 -3.55
CA TYR A 155 -28.46 18.10 -2.63
C TYR A 155 -29.11 16.74 -2.37
N THR A 156 -30.44 16.66 -2.20
CA THR A 156 -31.12 15.38 -1.93
C THR A 156 -31.24 14.49 -3.16
N LYS A 157 -31.02 15.03 -4.37
CA LYS A 157 -31.04 14.28 -5.64
C LYS A 157 -29.69 13.67 -6.02
N ASN A 158 -28.58 14.27 -5.57
CA ASN A 158 -27.21 13.83 -5.84
C ASN A 158 -26.76 12.76 -4.84
#